data_AF-A0ABC8JMI1-F1
#
_entry.id   AF-A0ABC8JMI1-F1
#
_cell.length_a   1.000
_cell.length_b   1.000
_cell.length_c   1.000
_cell.angle_alpha   90.00
_cell.angle_beta   90.00
_cell.angle_gamma   90.00
#
_symmetry.space_group_name_H-M   'P 1'
#
loop_
_entity.id
_entity.type
_entity.pdbx_description
1 polymer ?
#
loop_
_entity_poly.entity_id
_entity_poly.type
_entity_poly.pdbx_seq_one_letter_code
_entity_poly.pdbx_strand_id
1 'polypeptide(L)'
;MDFIGKSLNDLAQQTLSVPPLYVAEEGEIRRIIDENETFTIKAFEDIIHLYGEFPLDSKILAVSFRSSYGAFLSAHFGVEAMKKAFEFFKVKAQEQITRIKNAKPGMQYLVVLRKN
;
A
#
# COMPACT_ATOMS: atom_id res chain seq x y z
N MET A 1 -5.78 7.61 -7.10
CA MET A 1 -5.43 8.93 -6.51
C MET A 1 -4.62 8.61 -5.25
N ASP A 2 -3.31 8.85 -5.26
CA ASP A 2 -2.37 8.36 -4.24
C ASP A 2 -2.24 9.34 -3.05
N PHE A 3 -3.12 9.17 -2.06
CA PHE A 3 -3.14 10.03 -0.86
C PHE A 3 -1.99 9.76 0.09
N ILE A 4 -1.48 8.54 0.10
CA ILE A 4 -0.31 8.14 0.88
C ILE A 4 0.92 8.82 0.26
N GLY A 5 1.13 8.66 -1.05
CA GLY A 5 2.20 9.33 -1.77
C GLY A 5 2.13 10.85 -1.70
N LYS A 6 0.93 11.47 -1.74
CA LYS A 6 0.81 12.92 -1.53
C LYS A 6 1.17 13.35 -0.11
N SER A 7 0.73 12.62 0.91
CA SER A 7 1.08 12.92 2.31
C SER A 7 2.57 12.71 2.57
N LEU A 8 3.15 11.67 1.97
CA LEU A 8 4.59 11.42 1.98
C LEU A 8 5.36 12.45 1.17
N ASN A 9 4.82 12.99 0.08
CA ASN A 9 5.44 14.06 -0.70
C ASN A 9 5.43 15.40 0.06
N ASP A 10 4.31 15.74 0.70
CA ASP A 10 4.20 16.92 1.58
C ASP A 10 5.19 16.80 2.77
N LEU A 11 5.42 15.58 3.26
CA LEU A 11 6.44 15.27 4.27
C LEU A 11 7.86 15.30 3.68
N ALA A 12 8.07 14.78 2.47
CA ALA A 12 9.36 14.70 1.77
C ALA A 12 9.88 16.08 1.34
N GLN A 13 8.97 17.02 1.02
CA GLN A 13 9.29 18.44 0.84
C GLN A 13 9.89 19.07 2.11
N GLN A 14 9.70 18.44 3.28
CA GLN A 14 10.28 18.86 4.55
C GLN A 14 11.46 17.98 4.98
N THR A 15 11.47 16.67 4.67
CA THR A 15 12.57 15.71 4.91
C THR A 15 12.24 14.30 4.34
N LEU A 16 12.86 13.93 3.20
CA LEU A 16 13.21 12.58 2.70
C LEU A 16 12.23 11.59 1.99
N SER A 17 12.88 10.78 1.14
CA SER A 17 12.66 9.49 0.42
C SER A 17 11.31 8.75 0.43
N VAL A 18 10.92 8.32 -0.77
CA VAL A 18 9.83 7.38 -1.07
C VAL A 18 10.06 6.01 -0.37
N PRO A 19 9.04 5.39 0.25
CA PRO A 19 9.18 4.06 0.85
C PRO A 19 9.45 3.00 -0.23
N PRO A 20 10.19 1.92 0.07
CA PRO A 20 10.52 0.86 -0.88
C PRO A 20 9.31 -0.08 -1.09
N LEU A 21 8.18 0.47 -1.52
CA LEU A 21 6.96 -0.25 -1.85
C LEU A 21 6.64 -0.06 -3.33
N TYR A 22 6.52 -1.17 -4.05
CA TYR A 22 6.08 -1.20 -5.43
C TYR A 22 4.79 -2.02 -5.55
N VAL A 23 3.77 -1.44 -6.16
CA VAL A 23 2.50 -2.11 -6.44
C VAL A 23 2.51 -2.53 -7.90
N ALA A 24 2.81 -3.80 -8.15
CA ALA A 24 2.89 -4.34 -9.51
C ALA A 24 1.49 -4.58 -10.10
N GLU A 25 1.33 -4.28 -11.39
CA GLU A 25 0.12 -4.61 -12.13
C GLU A 25 0.13 -6.07 -12.60
N GLU A 26 -1.04 -6.67 -12.83
CA GLU A 26 -1.16 -8.07 -13.28
C GLU A 26 -0.30 -8.35 -14.51
N GLY A 27 -0.36 -7.48 -15.52
CA GLY A 27 0.39 -7.64 -16.77
C GLY A 27 1.91 -7.65 -16.54
N GLU A 28 2.39 -6.89 -15.57
CA GLU A 28 3.80 -6.89 -15.19
C GLU A 28 4.20 -8.18 -14.49
N ILE A 29 3.39 -8.64 -13.52
CA ILE A 29 3.65 -9.89 -12.80
C ILE A 29 3.70 -11.06 -13.78
N ARG A 30 2.73 -11.14 -14.70
CA ARG A 30 2.69 -12.19 -15.73
C ARG A 30 3.93 -12.16 -16.62
N ARG A 31 4.28 -10.98 -17.14
CA ARG A 31 5.46 -10.81 -17.99
C ARG A 31 6.73 -11.28 -17.28
N ILE A 32 6.94 -10.89 -16.02
CA ILE A 32 8.11 -11.29 -15.23
C ILE A 32 8.18 -12.80 -15.07
N ILE A 33 7.05 -13.47 -14.84
CA ILE A 33 7.00 -14.93 -14.68
C ILE A 33 7.28 -15.63 -16.02
N ASP A 34 6.66 -15.15 -17.10
CA ASP A 34 6.83 -15.71 -18.44
C ASP A 34 8.29 -15.57 -18.92
N GLU A 35 8.90 -14.39 -18.72
CA GLU A 35 10.31 -14.12 -19.05
C GLU A 35 11.30 -14.93 -18.19
N ASN A 36 10.88 -15.41 -17.01
CA ASN A 36 11.73 -16.20 -16.12
C ASN A 36 11.92 -17.66 -16.60
N GLU A 37 11.04 -18.18 -17.46
CA GLU A 37 11.07 -19.53 -18.07
C GLU A 37 11.22 -20.73 -17.11
N THR A 38 11.24 -20.51 -15.79
CA THR A 38 11.46 -21.54 -14.75
C THR A 38 10.15 -22.06 -14.19
N PHE A 39 9.09 -21.25 -14.28
CA PHE A 39 7.78 -21.54 -13.71
C PHE A 39 6.69 -21.39 -14.78
N THR A 40 5.69 -22.26 -14.71
CA THR A 40 4.44 -22.12 -15.45
C THR A 40 3.36 -21.60 -14.51
N ILE A 41 2.61 -20.57 -14.93
CA ILE A 41 1.42 -20.09 -14.22
C ILE A 41 0.31 -21.14 -14.32
N LYS A 42 -0.20 -21.60 -13.17
CA LYS A 42 -1.33 -22.55 -13.08
C LYS A 42 -2.65 -21.87 -12.73
N ALA A 43 -2.59 -20.84 -11.92
CA ALA A 43 -3.73 -19.99 -11.61
C ALA A 43 -3.25 -18.56 -11.38
N PHE A 44 -4.07 -17.60 -11.76
CA PHE A 44 -3.88 -16.19 -11.48
C PHE A 44 -5.27 -15.63 -11.20
N GLU A 45 -5.55 -15.37 -9.93
CA GLU A 45 -6.88 -15.03 -9.46
C GLU A 45 -6.85 -13.70 -8.71
N ASP A 46 -7.88 -12.87 -8.93
CA ASP A 46 -8.15 -11.73 -8.08
C ASP A 46 -8.75 -12.23 -6.78
N ILE A 47 -8.06 -11.99 -5.67
CA ILE A 47 -8.63 -12.26 -4.35
C ILE A 47 -9.40 -11.03 -3.90
N ILE A 48 -10.70 -11.23 -3.69
CA ILE A 48 -11.53 -10.31 -2.93
C ILE A 48 -11.80 -10.97 -1.59
N HIS A 49 -11.54 -10.25 -0.50
CA HIS A 49 -11.83 -10.75 0.83
C HIS A 49 -13.33 -11.11 0.97
N LEU A 50 -13.63 -12.27 1.58
CA LEU A 50 -14.98 -12.86 1.67
C LEU A 50 -16.02 -11.93 2.32
N TYR A 51 -15.58 -11.07 3.24
CA TYR A 51 -16.43 -10.07 3.90
C TYR A 51 -16.40 -8.71 3.19
N GLY A 52 -15.92 -8.66 1.95
CA GLY A 52 -15.55 -7.43 1.25
C GLY A 52 -14.33 -6.78 1.89
N GLU A 53 -14.06 -5.53 1.49
CA GLU A 53 -13.07 -4.71 2.20
C GLU A 53 -13.55 -4.38 3.61
N PHE A 54 -12.60 -4.25 4.54
CA PHE A 54 -12.90 -3.69 5.86
C PHE A 54 -13.65 -2.36 5.71
N PRO A 55 -14.63 -2.06 6.59
CA PRO A 55 -15.30 -0.77 6.57
C PRO A 55 -14.27 0.35 6.52
N LEU A 56 -14.40 1.21 5.51
CA LEU A 56 -13.51 2.33 5.33
C LEU A 56 -13.67 3.28 6.52
N ASP A 57 -12.72 3.21 7.45
CA ASP A 57 -12.67 3.97 8.69
C ASP A 57 -11.32 4.67 8.83
N SER A 58 -11.33 5.95 9.20
CA SER A 58 -10.12 6.77 9.23
C SER A 58 -9.15 6.35 10.32
N LYS A 59 -9.65 5.77 11.43
CA LYS A 59 -8.80 5.24 12.50
C LYS A 59 -8.15 3.94 12.06
N ILE A 60 -8.91 3.06 11.39
CA ILE A 60 -8.36 1.82 10.81
C ILE A 60 -7.26 2.17 9.79
N LEU A 61 -7.52 3.11 8.87
CA LEU A 61 -6.51 3.55 7.90
C LEU A 61 -5.25 4.11 8.57
N ALA A 62 -5.40 4.94 9.60
CA ALA A 62 -4.26 5.48 10.33
C ALA A 62 -3.45 4.36 11.00
N VAL A 63 -4.10 3.45 11.72
CA VAL A 63 -3.44 2.30 12.36
C VAL A 63 -2.72 1.44 11.32
N SER A 64 -3.36 1.14 10.19
CA SER A 64 -2.73 0.39 9.10
C SER A 64 -1.49 1.10 8.56
N PHE A 65 -1.55 2.40 8.30
CA PHE A 65 -0.38 3.18 7.87
C PHE A 65 0.77 3.11 8.87
N ARG A 66 0.46 3.26 10.17
CA ARG A 66 1.48 3.15 11.23
C ARG A 66 2.10 1.75 11.29
N SER A 67 1.30 0.71 11.14
CA SER A 67 1.77 -0.67 11.16
C SER A 67 2.65 -0.98 9.94
N SER A 68 2.29 -0.45 8.76
CA SER A 68 3.02 -0.70 7.51
C SER A 68 4.31 0.12 7.40
N TYR A 69 4.32 1.39 7.83
CA TYR A 69 5.45 2.31 7.60
C TYR A 69 6.14 2.79 8.87
N GLY A 70 5.59 2.55 10.06
CA GLY A 70 6.10 3.11 11.32
C GLY A 70 7.54 2.71 11.60
N ALA A 71 7.89 1.44 11.40
CA ALA A 71 9.27 0.97 11.56
C ALA A 71 10.22 1.68 10.59
N PHE A 72 9.87 1.72 9.29
CA PHE A 72 10.64 2.40 8.25
C PHE A 72 10.86 3.89 8.57
N LEU A 73 9.79 4.61 8.91
CA LEU A 73 9.83 6.03 9.24
C LEU A 73 10.68 6.28 10.49
N SER A 74 10.56 5.44 11.52
CA SER A 74 11.34 5.58 12.74
C SER A 74 12.83 5.32 12.52
N ALA A 75 13.18 4.34 11.67
CA ALA A 75 14.57 3.99 11.37
C ALA A 75 15.27 5.07 10.52
N HIS A 76 14.56 5.70 9.58
CA HIS A 76 15.15 6.68 8.66
C HIS A 76 15.07 8.13 9.17
N PHE A 77 14.02 8.47 9.93
CA PHE A 77 13.73 9.86 10.34
C PHE A 77 13.69 10.05 11.85
N GLY A 78 13.82 8.98 12.63
CA GLY A 78 13.68 9.00 14.08
C GLY A 78 12.23 8.91 14.55
N VAL A 79 12.08 8.58 15.84
CA VAL A 79 10.79 8.30 16.48
C VAL A 79 9.86 9.52 16.47
N GLU A 80 10.39 10.72 16.66
CA GLU A 80 9.58 11.95 16.69
C GLU A 80 9.03 12.31 15.30
N ALA A 81 9.81 12.12 14.24
CA ALA A 81 9.33 12.31 12.87
C ALA A 81 8.23 11.29 12.51
N MET A 82 8.40 10.02 12.91
CA MET A 82 7.36 9.00 12.74
C MET A 82 6.06 9.37 13.46
N LYS A 83 6.13 9.82 14.72
CA LYS A 83 4.94 10.29 15.47
C LYS A 83 4.25 11.45 14.77
N LYS A 84 5.01 12.45 14.30
CA LYS A 84 4.47 13.61 13.58
C LYS A 84 3.81 13.20 12.26
N ALA A 85 4.44 12.30 11.49
CA ALA A 85 3.90 11.77 10.25
C ALA A 85 2.59 11.00 10.48
N PHE A 86 2.52 10.21 11.56
CA PHE A 86 1.31 9.49 11.93
C PHE A 86 0.15 10.42 12.30
N GLU A 87 0.39 11.45 13.12
CA GLU A 87 -0.66 12.41 13.47
C GLU A 87 -1.12 13.21 12.23
N PHE A 88 -0.21 13.59 11.35
CA PHE A 88 -0.56 14.23 10.07
C PHE A 88 -1.42 13.32 9.19
N PHE A 89 -1.02 12.06 9.05
CA PHE A 89 -1.77 11.07 8.27
C PHE A 89 -3.17 10.85 8.85
N LYS A 90 -3.33 10.77 10.17
CA LYS A 90 -4.62 10.61 10.83
C LYS A 90 -5.60 11.74 10.49
N VAL A 91 -5.13 12.99 10.52
CA VAL A 91 -5.93 14.16 10.10
C VAL A 91 -6.31 14.05 8.62
N LYS A 92 -5.34 13.73 7.76
CA LYS A 92 -5.58 13.59 6.31
C LYS A 92 -6.53 12.45 5.98
N ALA A 93 -6.41 11.31 6.65
CA ALA A 93 -7.31 10.18 6.49
C ALA A 93 -8.75 10.59 6.79
N GLN A 94 -8.98 11.36 7.86
CA GLN A 94 -10.31 11.87 8.19
C GLN A 94 -10.84 12.88 7.16
N GLU A 95 -10.01 13.81 6.67
CA GLU A 95 -10.40 14.79 5.65
C GLU A 95 -10.75 14.15 4.30
N GLN A 96 -10.03 13.08 3.93
CA GLN A 96 -10.11 12.50 2.59
C GLN A 96 -11.03 11.26 2.53
N ILE A 97 -11.53 10.76 3.66
CA ILE A 97 -12.28 9.49 3.71
C ILE A 97 -13.48 9.45 2.77
N THR A 98 -14.21 10.56 2.65
CA THR A 98 -15.37 10.67 1.76
C THR A 98 -14.99 10.59 0.30
N ARG A 99 -13.79 11.04 -0.08
CA ARG A 99 -13.28 10.97 -1.45
C ARG A 99 -12.87 9.57 -1.86
N ILE A 100 -12.38 8.77 -0.91
CA ILE A 100 -11.97 7.38 -1.13
C ILE A 100 -13.09 6.37 -0.86
N LYS A 101 -14.27 6.83 -0.41
CA LYS A 101 -15.44 5.97 -0.17
C LYS A 101 -15.87 5.16 -1.39
N ASN A 102 -15.68 5.72 -2.59
CA ASN A 102 -16.01 5.06 -3.85
C ASN A 102 -14.74 4.62 -4.62
N ALA A 103 -13.58 4.60 -3.95
CA ALA A 103 -12.37 4.09 -4.57
C ALA A 103 -12.55 2.59 -4.87
N LYS A 104 -11.89 2.11 -5.93
CA LYS A 104 -11.81 0.68 -6.16
C LYS A 104 -11.04 0.03 -5.00
N PRO A 105 -11.42 -1.17 -4.61
CA PRO A 105 -10.71 -1.90 -3.57
C PRO A 105 -9.26 -2.13 -3.95
N GLY A 106 -8.42 -2.33 -2.93
CA GLY A 106 -7.03 -2.72 -3.12
C GLY A 106 -6.95 -4.04 -3.89
N MET A 107 -6.13 -4.05 -4.94
CA MET A 107 -5.98 -5.22 -5.80
C MET A 107 -5.04 -6.23 -5.13
N GLN A 108 -5.49 -7.48 -5.00
CA GLN A 108 -4.72 -8.58 -4.42
C GLN A 108 -4.77 -9.76 -5.36
N TYR A 109 -3.61 -10.33 -5.68
CA TYR A 109 -3.50 -11.45 -6.61
C TYR A 109 -3.06 -12.73 -5.88
N LEU A 110 -3.73 -13.85 -6.16
CA LEU A 110 -3.20 -15.18 -5.91
C LEU A 110 -2.57 -15.70 -7.20
N VAL A 111 -1.26 -15.94 -7.16
CA VAL A 111 -0.54 -16.54 -8.29
C VAL A 111 -0.03 -17.91 -7.90
N VAL A 112 -0.53 -18.94 -8.57
CA VAL A 112 -0.08 -20.33 -8.37
C VAL A 112 0.92 -20.69 -9.45
N LEU A 113 2.14 -20.97 -9.04
CA LEU A 113 3.25 -21.34 -9.93
C LEU A 113 3.59 -22.82 -9.79
N ARG A 114 3.84 -23.49 -10.91
CA ARG A 114 4.45 -24.82 -10.94
C ARG A 114 5.85 -24.69 -11.54
N LYS A 115 6.85 -25.21 -10.83
CA LYS A 115 8.19 -25.34 -11.39
C LYS A 115 8.16 -26.30 -12.58
N ASN A 116 8.80 -25.89 -13.67
CA ASN A 116 8.96 -26.72 -14.86
C ASN A 116 9.71 -28.02 -14.55
#